data_AF-A0A4Y2C496-F1
#
_entry.id   AF-A0A4Y2C496-F1
#
_cell.length_a   1.000
_cell.length_b   1.000
_cell.length_c   1.000
_cell.angle_alpha   90.00
_cell.angle_beta   90.00
_cell.angle_gamma   90.00
#
_symmetry.space_group_name_H-M   'P 1'
#
loop_
_entity.id
_entity.type
_entity.pdbx_description
1 polymer ?
#
loop_
_entity_poly.entity_id
_entity_poly.type
_entity_poly.pdbx_seq_one_letter_code
_entity_poly.pdbx_strand_id
1 'polypeptide(L)'
;MFERLTKQAEMLENTWVTHLLGLLPSDVAQLIAREPDEIANAYNEVKKKLLKRYKLKPEKFRQKFFMHNKNLGSTWKNFAYELRSFFNEWVNGVKADSFEKLSDLIMTDQIKRKVTQEVKDHFIDE
;
A
#
# COMPACT_ATOMS: atom_id res chain seq x y z
N MET A 1 -14.85 -0.12 1.39
CA MET A 1 -15.72 -0.88 2.34
C MET A 1 -16.54 0.07 3.18
N PHE A 2 -15.91 0.99 3.93
CA PHE A 2 -16.59 2.04 4.71
C PHE A 2 -17.67 2.80 3.92
N GLU A 3 -17.32 3.45 2.80
CA GLU A 3 -18.26 4.23 1.97
C GLU A 3 -19.45 3.42 1.45
N ARG A 4 -19.27 2.11 1.26
CA ARG A 4 -20.36 1.23 0.82
C ARG A 4 -21.34 1.00 1.97
N LEU A 5 -20.82 0.78 3.18
CA LEU A 5 -21.63 0.56 4.38
C LEU A 5 -22.38 1.83 4.79
N THR A 6 -21.73 2.99 4.77
CA THR A 6 -22.39 4.27 5.11
C THR A 6 -23.49 4.63 4.12
N LYS A 7 -23.29 4.37 2.82
CA LYS A 7 -24.33 4.53 1.80
C LYS A 7 -25.48 3.54 1.97
N GLN A 8 -25.20 2.28 2.29
CA GLN A 8 -26.24 1.27 2.56
C GLN A 8 -27.08 1.61 3.79
N ALA A 9 -26.48 2.25 4.79
CA ALA A 9 -27.14 2.73 5.99
C ALA A 9 -27.74 4.14 5.84
N GLU A 10 -27.75 4.71 4.63
CA GLU A 10 -28.29 6.04 4.31
C GLU A 10 -27.78 7.16 5.26
N MET A 11 -26.52 7.03 5.68
CA MET A 11 -25.93 7.96 6.64
C MET A 11 -25.64 9.30 5.98
N LEU A 12 -25.99 10.39 6.67
CA LEU A 12 -25.68 11.75 6.22
C LEU A 12 -24.17 11.94 6.10
N GLU A 13 -23.70 12.50 4.98
CA GLU A 13 -22.27 12.64 4.69
C GLU A 13 -21.52 13.48 5.75
N ASN A 14 -22.20 14.44 6.38
CA ASN A 14 -21.66 15.26 7.45
C ASN A 14 -21.36 14.49 8.74
N THR A 15 -21.89 13.28 8.94
CA THR A 15 -21.57 12.43 10.11
C THR A 15 -20.47 11.41 9.81
N TRP A 16 -20.11 11.22 8.54
CA TRP A 16 -19.16 10.16 8.13
C TRP A 16 -17.80 10.31 8.80
N VAL A 17 -17.31 11.53 8.98
CA VAL A 17 -16.05 11.79 9.68
C VAL A 17 -16.12 11.32 11.13
N THR A 18 -17.18 11.69 11.87
CA THR A 18 -17.33 11.31 13.28
C THR A 18 -17.35 9.80 13.46
N HIS A 19 -18.08 9.09 12.59
CA HIS A 19 -18.10 7.64 12.57
C HIS A 19 -16.75 7.03 12.18
N LEU A 20 -16.05 7.64 11.21
CA LEU A 20 -14.72 7.21 10.80
C LEU A 20 -13.70 7.36 11.94
N LEU A 21 -13.73 8.47 12.67
CA LEU A 21 -12.82 8.72 13.81
C LEU A 21 -12.97 7.66 14.90
N GLY A 22 -14.21 7.19 15.17
CA GLY A 22 -14.47 6.12 16.13
C GLY A 22 -13.93 4.74 15.72
N LEU A 23 -13.60 4.55 14.44
CA LEU A 23 -13.05 3.29 13.92
C LEU A 23 -11.51 3.32 13.79
N LEU A 24 -10.90 4.49 13.91
CA LEU A 24 -9.46 4.66 13.73
C LEU A 24 -8.70 4.40 15.04
N PRO A 25 -7.43 3.94 14.96
CA PRO A 25 -6.53 3.96 16.10
C PRO A 25 -6.43 5.36 16.72
N SER A 26 -6.31 5.43 18.05
CA SER A 26 -6.35 6.69 18.81
C SER A 26 -5.30 7.71 18.34
N ASP A 27 -4.09 7.26 18.01
CA ASP A 27 -3.01 8.13 17.50
C ASP A 27 -3.39 8.78 16.17
N VAL A 28 -4.12 8.07 15.30
CA VAL A 28 -4.54 8.57 14.00
C VAL A 28 -5.75 9.48 14.13
N ALA A 29 -6.72 9.14 14.98
CA ALA A 29 -7.87 10.00 15.27
C ALA A 29 -7.41 11.36 15.85
N GLN A 30 -6.42 11.35 16.76
CA GLN A 30 -5.85 12.57 17.32
C GLN A 30 -5.13 13.44 16.28
N LEU A 31 -4.47 12.84 15.28
CA LEU A 31 -3.84 13.60 14.20
C LEU A 31 -4.88 14.33 13.34
N ILE A 32 -6.03 13.70 13.07
CA ILE A 32 -7.13 14.35 12.34
C ILE A 32 -7.79 15.44 13.18
N ALA A 33 -7.98 15.22 14.48
CA ALA A 33 -8.57 16.20 15.39
C ALA A 33 -7.71 17.46 15.61
N ARG A 34 -6.42 17.43 15.25
CA ARG A 34 -5.52 18.59 15.29
C ARG A 34 -5.57 19.43 14.01
N GLU A 35 -6.22 18.95 12.97
CA GLU A 35 -6.40 19.71 11.74
C GLU A 35 -7.47 20.79 11.93
N PRO A 36 -7.44 21.88 11.13
CA PRO A 36 -8.51 22.87 11.12
C PRO A 36 -9.88 22.22 10.83
N ASP A 37 -10.95 22.78 11.38
CA ASP A 37 -12.31 22.24 11.26
C ASP A 37 -12.75 22.01 9.80
N GLU A 38 -12.32 22.87 8.89
CA GLU A 38 -12.58 22.75 7.44
C GLU A 38 -12.03 21.43 6.86
N ILE A 39 -10.91 20.95 7.41
CA ILE A 39 -10.22 19.74 6.98
C ILE A 39 -10.69 18.55 7.81
N ALA A 40 -10.80 18.73 9.13
CA ALA A 40 -11.19 17.68 10.06
C ALA A 40 -12.61 17.19 9.78
N ASN A 41 -13.53 18.07 9.40
CA ASN A 41 -14.92 17.71 9.10
C ASN A 41 -15.17 17.34 7.62
N ALA A 42 -14.22 17.60 6.72
CA ALA A 42 -14.34 17.23 5.32
C ALA A 42 -13.89 15.78 5.09
N TYR A 43 -14.84 14.87 4.89
CA TYR A 43 -14.57 13.44 4.65
C TYR A 43 -13.53 13.20 3.55
N ASN A 44 -13.63 13.93 2.44
CA ASN A 44 -12.70 13.79 1.32
C ASN A 44 -11.24 14.16 1.70
N GLU A 45 -11.05 15.17 2.55
CA GLU A 45 -9.71 15.58 2.99
C GLU A 45 -9.14 14.63 4.05
N VAL A 46 -9.97 14.19 5.00
CA VAL A 46 -9.61 13.13 5.96
C VAL A 46 -9.22 11.85 5.22
N LYS A 47 -10.02 11.42 4.24
CA LYS A 47 -9.73 10.26 3.39
C LYS A 47 -8.39 10.40 2.67
N LYS A 48 -8.10 11.55 2.06
CA LYS A 48 -6.80 11.80 1.40
C LYS A 48 -5.63 11.69 2.38
N LYS A 49 -5.74 12.25 3.59
CA LYS A 49 -4.70 12.17 4.63
C LYS A 49 -4.48 10.73 5.11
N LEU A 50 -5.56 10.00 5.39
CA LEU A 50 -5.49 8.59 5.80
C LEU A 50 -4.84 7.75 4.71
N LEU A 51 -5.29 7.91 3.46
CA LEU A 51 -4.69 7.24 2.32
C LEU A 51 -3.21 7.57 2.23
N LYS A 52 -2.80 8.84 2.34
CA LYS A 52 -1.37 9.22 2.31
C LYS A 52 -0.56 8.57 3.44
N ARG A 53 -1.09 8.50 4.66
CA ARG A 53 -0.40 7.92 5.84
C ARG A 53 -0.25 6.41 5.71
N TYR A 54 -1.31 5.72 5.32
CA TYR A 54 -1.34 4.26 5.20
C TYR A 54 -0.93 3.75 3.82
N LYS A 55 -0.67 4.64 2.86
CA LYS A 55 -0.19 4.25 1.53
C LYS A 55 1.14 3.52 1.72
N LEU A 56 1.13 2.25 1.38
CA LEU A 56 2.36 1.47 1.34
C LEU A 56 3.32 2.13 0.37
N LYS A 57 4.57 2.27 0.81
CA LYS A 57 5.65 2.74 -0.07
C LYS A 57 5.81 1.74 -1.23
N PRO A 58 6.21 2.19 -2.43
CA PRO A 58 6.43 1.29 -3.58
C PRO A 58 7.35 0.11 -3.23
N GLU A 59 8.34 0.36 -2.37
CA GLU A 59 9.27 -0.64 -1.83
C GLU A 59 8.57 -1.81 -1.11
N LYS A 60 7.47 -1.58 -0.40
CA LYS A 60 6.73 -2.66 0.26
C LYS A 60 6.00 -3.53 -0.75
N PHE A 61 5.48 -2.96 -1.83
CA PHE A 61 4.88 -3.72 -2.92
C PHE A 61 5.93 -4.52 -3.69
N ARG A 62 7.12 -3.95 -3.92
CA ARG A 62 8.27 -4.68 -4.45
C ARG A 62 8.61 -5.93 -3.62
N GLN A 63 8.76 -5.76 -2.31
CA GLN A 63 9.04 -6.87 -1.40
C GLN A 63 7.96 -7.95 -1.48
N LYS A 64 6.68 -7.55 -1.44
CA LYS A 64 5.56 -8.47 -1.62
C LYS A 64 5.63 -9.20 -2.96
N PHE A 65 5.81 -8.49 -4.08
CA PHE A 65 5.86 -9.11 -5.41
C PHE A 65 6.87 -10.26 -5.49
N PHE A 66 8.05 -10.09 -4.91
CA PHE A 66 9.10 -11.09 -5.02
C PHE A 66 9.17 -12.13 -3.90
N MET A 67 8.64 -11.83 -2.72
CA MET A 67 8.64 -12.75 -1.57
C MET A 67 7.29 -13.48 -1.41
N HIS A 68 6.30 -13.13 -2.23
CA HIS A 68 4.98 -13.72 -2.14
C HIS A 68 4.98 -15.17 -2.63
N ASN A 69 4.55 -16.06 -1.74
CA ASN A 69 4.38 -17.47 -2.02
C ASN A 69 2.89 -17.81 -2.11
N LYS A 70 2.57 -18.84 -2.90
CA LYS A 70 1.20 -19.31 -2.99
C LYS A 70 0.75 -19.87 -1.64
N ASN A 71 -0.33 -19.33 -1.10
CA ASN A 71 -0.94 -19.89 0.10
C ASN A 71 -1.42 -21.32 -0.17
N LEU A 72 -1.31 -22.20 0.83
CA LEU A 72 -1.63 -23.63 0.71
C LEU A 72 -3.09 -23.88 0.24
N GLY A 73 -4.01 -22.96 0.54
CA GLY A 73 -5.42 -23.04 0.11
C GLY A 73 -5.84 -22.16 -1.07
N SER A 74 -4.95 -21.35 -1.67
CA SER A 74 -5.34 -20.45 -2.78
C SER A 74 -5.24 -21.12 -4.15
N THR A 75 -6.02 -20.67 -5.12
CA THR A 75 -5.86 -21.10 -6.52
C THR A 75 -4.67 -20.37 -7.16
N TRP A 76 -4.07 -20.95 -8.20
CA TRP A 76 -3.05 -20.28 -9.01
C TRP A 76 -3.55 -18.98 -9.65
N LYS A 77 -4.85 -18.93 -10.00
CA LYS A 77 -5.49 -17.72 -10.53
C LYS A 77 -5.48 -16.58 -9.51
N ASN A 78 -5.79 -16.88 -8.24
CA ASN A 78 -5.76 -15.87 -7.17
C ASN A 78 -4.32 -15.41 -6.90
N PHE A 79 -3.37 -16.33 -6.89
CA PHE A 79 -1.95 -16.00 -6.73
C PHE A 79 -1.43 -15.09 -7.85
N ALA A 80 -1.75 -15.40 -9.12
CA ALA A 80 -1.39 -14.55 -10.25
C ALA A 80 -2.04 -13.16 -10.16
N TYR A 81 -3.28 -13.08 -9.70
CA TYR A 81 -3.96 -11.81 -9.46
C TYR A 81 -3.26 -10.97 -8.38
N GLU A 82 -2.92 -11.59 -7.24
CA GLU A 82 -2.19 -10.93 -6.14
C GLU A 82 -0.81 -10.44 -6.59
N LEU A 83 -0.03 -11.28 -7.29
CA LEU A 83 1.25 -10.90 -7.88
C LEU A 83 1.10 -9.71 -8.82
N ARG A 84 0.12 -9.74 -9.73
CA ARG A 84 -0.12 -8.64 -10.67
C ARG A 84 -0.51 -7.35 -9.95
N SER A 85 -1.30 -7.45 -8.88
CA SER A 85 -1.65 -6.28 -8.06
C SER A 85 -0.41 -5.67 -7.40
N PHE A 86 0.45 -6.48 -6.78
CA PHE A 86 1.69 -5.97 -6.17
C PHE A 86 2.63 -5.34 -7.20
N PHE A 87 2.78 -5.98 -8.36
CA PHE A 87 3.59 -5.45 -9.45
C PHE A 87 3.08 -4.09 -9.93
N ASN A 88 1.79 -3.97 -10.22
CA ASN A 88 1.19 -2.72 -10.70
C ASN A 88 1.33 -1.59 -9.68
N GLU A 89 1.04 -1.85 -8.40
CA GLU A 89 1.20 -0.85 -7.34
C GLU A 89 2.65 -0.40 -7.16
N TRP A 90 3.61 -1.31 -7.31
CA TRP A 90 5.03 -0.98 -7.29
C TRP A 90 5.43 -0.10 -8.49
N VAL A 91 5.13 -0.53 -9.72
CA VAL A 91 5.46 0.17 -10.98
C VAL A 91 4.82 1.56 -11.02
N ASN A 92 3.54 1.65 -10.69
CA ASN A 92 2.83 2.94 -10.60
C ASN A 92 3.41 3.82 -9.49
N GLY A 93 3.78 3.21 -8.37
CA GLY A 93 4.36 3.89 -7.23
C GLY A 93 5.72 4.54 -7.52
N VAL A 94 6.54 3.93 -8.38
CA VAL A 94 7.82 4.50 -8.86
C VAL A 94 7.68 5.28 -10.17
N LYS A 95 6.47 5.37 -10.73
CA LYS A 95 6.16 6.05 -12.00
C LYS A 95 6.99 5.52 -13.17
N ALA A 96 7.18 4.20 -13.24
CA ALA A 96 7.76 3.54 -14.41
C ALA A 96 6.69 3.43 -15.49
N ASP A 97 6.60 4.45 -16.35
CA ASP A 97 5.58 4.66 -17.37
C ASP A 97 6.02 4.28 -18.80
N SER A 98 7.26 3.81 -18.96
CA SER A 98 7.80 3.31 -20.23
C SER A 98 8.39 1.91 -20.07
N PHE A 99 8.51 1.19 -21.19
CA PHE A 99 9.13 -0.13 -21.20
C PHE A 99 10.58 -0.08 -20.71
N GLU A 100 11.33 0.94 -21.11
CA GLU A 100 12.73 1.17 -20.72
C GLU A 100 12.84 1.35 -19.20
N LYS A 101 12.04 2.25 -18.61
CA LYS A 101 12.03 2.46 -17.16
C LYS A 101 11.65 1.19 -16.40
N LEU A 102 10.71 0.41 -16.93
CA LEU A 102 10.34 -0.86 -16.33
C LEU A 102 11.48 -1.89 -16.43
N SER A 103 12.13 -1.99 -17.58
CA SER A 103 13.28 -2.86 -17.80
C SER A 103 14.41 -2.53 -16.83
N ASP A 104 14.78 -1.24 -16.74
CA ASP A 104 15.82 -0.76 -15.82
C ASP A 104 15.48 -1.05 -14.36
N LEU A 105 14.22 -0.87 -13.98
CA LEU A 105 13.72 -1.18 -12.64
C LEU A 105 13.92 -2.66 -12.30
N ILE A 106 13.49 -3.56 -13.20
CA ILE A 106 13.61 -5.00 -13.01
C ILE A 106 15.08 -5.44 -12.99
N MET A 107 15.89 -4.95 -13.92
CA MET A 107 17.33 -5.26 -14.00
C MET A 107 18.07 -4.81 -12.74
N THR A 108 17.80 -3.59 -12.28
CA THR A 108 18.36 -3.04 -11.03
C THR A 108 18.03 -3.93 -9.84
N ASP A 109 16.79 -4.41 -9.75
CA ASP A 109 16.39 -5.30 -8.65
C ASP A 109 17.02 -6.68 -8.72
N GLN A 110 17.18 -7.25 -9.92
CA GLN A 110 17.88 -8.52 -10.09
C GLN A 110 19.35 -8.42 -9.68
N ILE A 111 20.04 -7.35 -10.07
CA ILE A 111 21.44 -7.11 -9.67
C ILE A 111 21.54 -6.99 -8.15
N LYS A 112 20.70 -6.16 -7.51
CA LYS A 112 20.72 -5.97 -6.05
C LYS A 112 20.55 -7.27 -5.28
N ARG A 113 19.69 -8.18 -5.75
CA ARG A 113 19.47 -9.49 -5.11
C ARG A 113 20.69 -10.38 -5.18
N LYS A 114 21.35 -10.44 -6.34
CA LYS A 114 22.56 -11.25 -6.53
C LYS A 114 23.72 -10.72 -5.68
N VAL A 115 23.95 -9.41 -5.70
CA VAL A 115 24.98 -8.77 -4.86
C VAL A 115 24.73 -9.04 -3.38
N THR A 116 23.48 -8.97 -2.92
CA THR A 116 23.16 -9.25 -1.51
C THR A 116 23.46 -10.72 -1.15
N GLN A 117 23.26 -11.66 -2.08
CA GLN A 117 23.57 -13.06 -1.86
C GLN A 117 25.09 -13.30 -1.83
N GLU A 118 25.84 -12.76 -2.79
CA GLU A 118 27.31 -12.85 -2.83
C GLU A 118 27.95 -12.32 -1.54
N VAL A 119 27.47 -11.16 -1.07
CA VAL A 119 27.94 -10.59 0.19
C VAL A 119 27.62 -11.50 1.37
N LYS A 120 26.42 -12.09 1.44
CA LYS A 120 26.06 -13.05 2.51
C LYS A 120 26.92 -14.30 2.46
N ASP A 121 27.19 -14.84 1.28
CA ASP A 121 28.00 -16.05 1.11
C ASP A 121 29.45 -15.79 1.57
N HIS A 122 30.00 -14.60 1.30
CA HIS A 122 31.33 -14.21 1.79
C HIS A 122 31.43 -14.06 3.32
N PHE A 123 30.31 -13.87 4.03
CA PHE A 123 30.28 -13.81 5.50
C PHE A 123 30.06 -15.17 6.16
N ILE A 124 29.74 -16.23 5.40
CA ILE A 124 29.52 -17.59 5.93
C ILE A 124 30.78 -18.46 5.83
N ASP A 125 31.75 -18.06 4.99
CA ASP A 125 33.00 -18.78 4.74
C ASP A 125 34.20 -18.31 5.61
N GLU A 126 34.00 -17.42 6.59
CA GLU A 126 34.95 -17.05 7.67
C GLU A 126 34.46 -17.53 9.06
#